data_AF-A0A2H6GYT9-F1
#
_entry.id   AF-A0A2H6GYT9-F1
#
_cell.length_a   1.000
_cell.length_b   1.000
_cell.length_c   1.000
_cell.angle_alpha   90.00
_cell.angle_beta   90.00
_cell.angle_gamma   90.00
#
_symmetry.space_group_name_H-M   'P 1'
#
loop_
_entity.id
_entity.type
_entity.pdbx_description
1 polymer ?
#
loop_
_entity_poly.entity_id
_entity_poly.type
_entity_poly.pdbx_seq_one_letter_code
_entity_poly.pdbx_strand_id
1 'polypeptide(L)' 'MGRKISRKQAVPNPLVKEVYKAVKVLGEGDARLEATACYPRNPVGHEGRVVLDRKGGKTSLMKRVSKEVKRMRTPSS' A
#
# COMPACT_ATOMS: atom_id res chain seq x y z
N MET A 1 -1.97 -13.95 -5.96
CA MET A 1 -1.41 -13.00 -6.96
C MET A 1 -2.37 -11.83 -7.23
N GLY A 2 -1.89 -10.58 -7.26
CA GLY A 2 -2.73 -9.37 -7.42
C GLY A 2 -1.97 -8.05 -7.71
N ARG A 3 -0.75 -8.11 -8.26
CA ARG A 3 0.10 -6.94 -8.49
C ARG A 3 -0.46 -6.02 -9.61
N LYS A 4 -0.42 -4.71 -9.40
CA LYS A 4 -0.94 -3.68 -10.34
C LYS A 4 0.10 -2.73 -10.91
N ILE A 5 1.34 -2.78 -10.42
CA ILE A 5 2.47 -1.94 -10.87
C ILE A 5 3.65 -2.80 -11.32
N SER A 6 4.57 -2.23 -12.09
CA SER A 6 5.73 -2.95 -12.61
C SER A 6 6.61 -3.50 -11.49
N ARG A 7 7.31 -4.62 -11.74
CA ARG A 7 8.17 -5.27 -10.73
C ARG A 7 9.27 -4.34 -10.22
N LYS A 8 9.84 -3.50 -11.10
CA LYS A 8 10.83 -2.47 -10.72
C LYS A 8 10.29 -1.47 -9.69
N GLN A 9 9.01 -1.13 -9.80
CA GLN A 9 8.37 -0.16 -8.90
C GLN A 9 7.80 -0.79 -7.64
N ALA A 10 7.39 -2.06 -7.69
CA ALA A 10 6.80 -2.78 -6.58
C ALA A 10 7.76 -2.93 -5.37
N VAL A 11 7.17 -3.09 -4.18
CA VAL A 11 7.85 -3.46 -2.94
C VAL A 11 7.67 -4.97 -2.72
N PRO A 12 8.74 -5.73 -2.40
CA PRO A 12 8.60 -7.13 -2.02
C PRO A 12 7.97 -7.26 -0.63
N ASN A 13 7.04 -8.20 -0.47
CA ASN A 13 6.35 -8.49 0.80
C ASN A 13 5.87 -7.21 1.52
N PRO A 14 4.97 -6.42 0.89
CA PRO A 14 4.46 -5.20 1.51
C PRO A 14 3.58 -5.54 2.72
N LEU A 15 3.79 -4.87 3.85
CA LEU A 15 2.89 -4.99 5.00
C LEU A 15 1.80 -3.93 4.93
N VAL A 16 0.57 -4.28 5.26
CA VAL A 16 -0.56 -3.34 5.23
C VAL A 16 -0.33 -2.12 6.13
N LYS A 17 0.40 -2.29 7.24
CA LYS A 17 0.76 -1.20 8.16
C LYS A 17 1.73 -0.20 7.52
N GLU A 18 2.67 -0.65 6.69
CA GLU A 18 3.59 0.24 5.96
C GLU A 18 2.82 1.03 4.89
N VAL A 19 1.92 0.36 4.18
CA VAL A 19 1.05 1.00 3.18
C VAL A 19 0.20 2.07 3.84
N TYR A 20 -0.43 1.77 4.98
CA TYR A 20 -1.24 2.73 5.72
C TYR A 20 -0.42 3.94 6.18
N LYS A 21 0.76 3.73 6.75
CA LYS A 21 1.67 4.81 7.15
C LYS A 21 2.10 5.66 5.96
N ALA A 22 2.52 5.04 4.85
CA ALA A 22 2.94 5.75 3.64
C ALA A 22 1.82 6.63 3.09
N VAL A 23 0.59 6.12 3.07
CA VAL A 23 -0.59 6.89 2.64
C VAL A 23 -0.87 8.09 3.55
N LYS A 24 -0.79 7.91 4.89
CA LYS A 24 -0.93 9.01 5.85
C LYS A 24 0.17 10.06 5.68
N VAL A 25 1.43 9.65 5.47
CA VAL A 25 2.56 10.58 5.23
C VAL A 25 2.39 11.35 3.92
N LEU A 26 1.85 10.71 2.89
CA LEU A 26 1.56 11.37 1.61
C LEU A 26 0.37 12.34 1.66
N GLY A 27 -0.37 12.41 2.78
CA GLY A 27 -1.54 13.27 2.92
C GLY A 27 -2.71 12.86 2.01
N GLU A 28 -2.78 11.59 1.62
CA GLU A 28 -3.77 11.08 0.67
C GLU A 28 -5.10 10.76 1.38
N GLY A 29 -5.79 11.79 1.85
CA GLY A 29 -7.15 11.72 2.37
C GLY A 29 -7.35 10.84 3.62
N ASP A 30 -8.61 10.53 3.91
CA ASP A 30 -8.98 9.66 5.03
C ASP A 30 -8.74 8.19 4.70
N ALA A 31 -7.56 7.73 5.10
CA ALA A 31 -7.19 6.33 5.09
C ALA A 31 -7.83 5.57 6.26
N ARG A 32 -8.46 4.43 5.96
CA ARG A 32 -8.91 3.43 6.94
C ARG A 32 -8.13 2.12 6.76
N LEU A 33 -7.62 1.60 7.88
CA LEU A 33 -7.00 0.28 7.93
C LEU A 33 -8.05 -0.77 8.31
N GLU A 34 -8.18 -1.80 7.48
CA GLU A 34 -9.00 -2.98 7.77
C GLU A 34 -8.07 -4.19 7.89
N ALA A 35 -7.58 -4.44 9.12
CA ALA A 35 -6.51 -5.40 9.37
C ALA A 35 -6.92 -6.87 9.19
N THR A 36 -8.21 -7.20 9.37
CA THR A 36 -8.74 -8.57 9.25
C THR A 36 -9.22 -8.90 7.84
N ALA A 37 -9.27 -7.90 6.96
CA ALA A 37 -9.73 -8.07 5.60
C ALA A 37 -8.79 -8.97 4.80
N CYS A 38 -9.38 -9.71 3.86
CA CYS A 38 -8.68 -10.70 3.07
C CYS A 38 -8.87 -10.45 1.58
N TYR A 39 -7.84 -10.73 0.77
CA TYR A 39 -7.97 -10.62 -0.68
C TYR A 39 -8.68 -11.86 -1.23
N PRO A 40 -9.75 -11.74 -2.04
CA PRO A 40 -10.51 -12.91 -2.50
C PRO A 40 -9.70 -13.99 -3.22
N ARG A 41 -8.57 -13.61 -3.87
CA ARG A 41 -7.66 -14.57 -4.51
C ARG A 41 -6.63 -15.20 -3.57
N ASN A 42 -6.68 -14.88 -2.28
CA ASN A 42 -5.90 -15.49 -1.21
C ASN A 42 -6.71 -15.48 0.11
N PRO A 43 -7.82 -16.24 0.22
CA PRO A 43 -8.80 -16.11 1.30
C PRO A 43 -8.28 -16.50 2.70
N VAL A 44 -7.15 -17.21 2.79
CA VAL A 44 -6.53 -17.63 4.06
C VAL A 44 -5.57 -16.56 4.60
N GLY A 45 -5.06 -15.67 3.74
CA GLY A 45 -4.12 -14.62 4.12
C GLY A 45 -4.82 -13.39 4.66
N HIS A 46 -4.98 -13.29 5.98
CA HIS A 46 -5.43 -12.06 6.67
C HIS A 46 -4.36 -10.95 6.62
N GLU A 47 -3.98 -10.55 5.41
CA GLU A 47 -2.93 -9.56 5.15
C GLU A 47 -3.44 -8.12 5.39
N GLY A 48 -4.76 -7.94 5.48
CA GLY A 48 -5.43 -6.66 5.64
C GLY A 48 -5.55 -5.85 4.35
N ARG A 49 -6.28 -4.72 4.41
CA ARG A 49 -6.33 -3.75 3.31
C ARG A 49 -6.39 -2.31 3.83
N VAL A 50 -5.97 -1.37 2.97
CA VAL A 50 -6.13 0.07 3.19
C VAL A 50 -7.21 0.58 2.24
N VAL A 51 -8.24 1.20 2.80
CA VAL A 51 -9.34 1.83 2.07
C VAL A 51 -9.18 3.34 2.14
N LEU A 52 -9.46 4.01 1.03
CA LEU A 52 -9.23 5.43 0.84
C LEU A 52 -10.40 6.01 0.07
N ASP A 53 -10.97 7.09 0.57
CA ASP A 53 -11.81 7.94 -0.26
C ASP A 53 -10.95 9.02 -0.92
N ARG A 54 -10.82 8.90 -2.24
CA ARG A 54 -9.88 9.69 -3.02
C ARG A 54 -10.45 9.97 -4.41
N LYS A 55 -10.18 11.19 -4.88
CA LYS A 55 -10.30 11.54 -6.30
C LYS A 55 -8.96 11.31 -7.05
N GLY A 56 -9.03 10.77 -8.27
CA GLY A 56 -7.88 10.61 -9.17
C GLY A 56 -7.39 9.17 -9.40
N GLY A 57 -6.30 9.04 -10.16
CA GLY A 57 -5.83 7.76 -10.71
C GLY A 57 -5.19 6.81 -9.69
N LYS A 58 -5.81 5.63 -9.50
CA LYS A 58 -5.34 4.57 -8.59
C LYS A 58 -3.91 4.10 -8.85
N THR A 59 -3.50 4.00 -10.12
CA THR A 59 -2.14 3.58 -10.49
C THR A 59 -1.07 4.59 -10.07
N SER A 60 -1.36 5.89 -10.18
CA SER A 60 -0.43 6.95 -9.76
C SER A 60 -0.24 6.94 -8.24
N LEU A 61 -1.32 6.72 -7.48
CA LEU A 61 -1.25 6.50 -6.04
C LEU A 61 -0.31 5.35 -5.69
N MET A 62 -0.55 4.18 -6.29
CA MET A 62 0.21 2.97 -6.00
C MET A 62 1.72 3.18 -6.24
N LYS A 63 2.09 3.90 -7.30
CA LYS A 63 3.50 4.24 -7.57
C LYS A 63 4.11 5.12 -6.48
N ARG A 64 3.38 6.15 -6.04
CA ARG A 64 3.85 7.08 -4.98
C ARG A 64 3.94 6.39 -3.62
N VAL A 65 2.92 5.63 -3.23
CA VAL A 65 2.94 4.81 -2.01
C VAL A 65 4.09 3.82 -2.04
N SER A 66 4.31 3.15 -3.17
CA SER A 66 5.43 2.21 -3.31
C SER A 66 6.79 2.88 -3.15
N LYS A 67 6.98 4.09 -3.71
CA LYS A 67 8.20 4.89 -3.52
C LYS A 67 8.40 5.27 -2.05
N GLU A 68 7.32 5.67 -1.37
CA GLU A 68 7.37 6.08 0.03
C GLU A 68 7.66 4.90 0.96
N VAL A 69 7.04 3.73 0.75
CA VAL A 69 7.38 2.51 1.51
C VAL A 69 8.85 2.12 1.31
N LYS A 70 9.39 2.24 0.10
CA LYS A 70 10.83 2.00 -0.14
C LYS A 70 11.69 2.97 0.67
N ARG A 71 11.34 4.26 0.67
CA ARG A 71 12.03 5.29 1.46
C ARG A 71 12.01 4.96 2.96
N MET A 72 10.88 4.49 3.49
CA MET A 72 10.77 4.09 4.89
C MET A 72 11.63 2.86 5.25
N ARG A 73 11.86 1.95 4.29
CA ARG A 73 12.68 0.74 4.48
C ARG A 73 14.17 0.97 4.30
N THR A 74 14.58 2.01 3.59
CA THR A 74 15.98 2.38 3.45
C THR A 74 16.32 3.36 4.58
N PRO A 75 17.03 2.94 5.64
CA PRO A 75 17.48 3.89 6.65
C PRO A 75 18.36 4.94 5.94
N SER A 76 18.02 6.20 6.13
CA SER A 76 18.90 7.30 5.74
C SER A 76 20.04 7.30 6.77
N SER A 77 21.19 6.76 6.37
CA SER A 77 22.46 6.98 7.07
C SER A 77 22.85 8.45 7.05
#